data_AF-A0A4Z2IUS0-F1
#
_entry.id   AF-A0A4Z2IUS0-F1
#
_cell.length_a   1.000
_cell.length_b   1.000
_cell.length_c   1.000
_cell.angle_alpha   90.00
_cell.angle_beta   90.00
_cell.angle_gamma   90.00
#
_symmetry.space_group_name_H-M   'P 1'
#
loop_
_entity.id
_entity.type
_entity.pdbx_description
1 polymer ?
#
loop_
_entity_poly.entity_id
_entity_poly.type
_entity_poly.pdbx_seq_one_letter_code
_entity_poly.pdbx_strand_id
1 'polypeptide(L)'
;MPVARSWVCRKTYVTPRRPFEKSRLDQELKLIGEYGLRNKREVWRVKFTLAKIRKAARELLTLDEKDPKRLFEGNALLRRLVRIGVLDEGKMKLDYILGLKVEDFMERRLQTQVFKLGLAKSIHHARVLIRQRHIRVRKQVVNIPSFVVRLDSQKHIDFSLRSPYGGGRPGRVKRKNAKKGQAGAGGADDEEED
;
A
#
# COMPACT_ATOMS: atom_id res chain seq x y z
N MET A 1 -16.87 -18.02 35.82
CA MET A 1 -15.53 -17.37 35.71
C MET A 1 -15.27 -17.02 34.25
N PRO A 2 -14.97 -15.76 33.90
CA PRO A 2 -14.63 -15.42 32.53
C PRO A 2 -13.21 -15.93 32.21
N VAL A 3 -13.13 -16.88 31.28
CA VAL A 3 -11.87 -17.44 30.79
C VAL A 3 -11.07 -16.32 30.13
N ALA A 4 -9.86 -16.05 30.60
CA ALA A 4 -8.97 -15.07 29.99
C ALA A 4 -8.70 -15.46 28.53
N ARG A 5 -9.30 -14.74 27.58
CA ARG A 5 -8.93 -14.83 26.16
C ARG A 5 -7.47 -14.38 26.05
N SER A 6 -6.55 -15.34 25.91
CA SER A 6 -5.16 -15.03 25.62
C SER A 6 -5.08 -14.40 24.22
N TRP A 7 -4.65 -13.14 24.16
CA TRP A 7 -4.47 -12.44 22.90
C TRP A 7 -3.23 -12.98 22.19
N VAL A 8 -3.41 -13.77 21.13
CA VAL A 8 -2.29 -14.27 20.33
C VAL A 8 -1.74 -13.14 19.45
N CYS A 9 -0.61 -12.56 19.86
CA CYS A 9 0.10 -11.53 19.09
C CYS A 9 1.33 -12.13 18.37
N ARG A 10 1.55 -11.76 17.10
CA ARG A 10 2.71 -12.20 16.31
C ARG A 10 3.40 -11.02 15.63
N LYS A 11 4.74 -11.05 15.61
CA LYS A 11 5.54 -10.04 14.88
C LYS A 11 5.37 -10.19 13.37
N THR A 12 5.38 -9.04 12.68
CA THR A 12 5.21 -8.94 11.21
C THR A 12 6.49 -8.57 10.47
N TYR A 13 7.61 -8.48 11.16
CA TYR A 13 8.93 -8.17 10.59
C TYR A 13 10.02 -8.89 11.38
N VAL A 14 11.19 -9.03 10.76
CA VAL A 14 12.41 -9.53 11.39
C VAL A 14 13.54 -8.57 11.04
N THR A 15 14.39 -8.27 12.02
CA THR A 15 15.57 -7.41 11.84
C THR A 15 16.71 -8.17 11.16
N PRO A 16 17.53 -7.50 10.33
CA PRO A 16 18.69 -8.13 9.72
C PRO A 16 19.68 -8.60 10.80
N ARG A 17 20.38 -9.71 10.52
CA ARG A 17 21.38 -10.27 11.45
C ARG A 17 22.59 -9.33 11.64
N ARG A 18 23.09 -8.77 10.54
CA ARG A 18 24.24 -7.84 10.53
C ARG A 18 23.74 -6.39 10.44
N PRO A 19 23.90 -5.56 11.49
CA PRO A 19 23.41 -4.19 11.50
C PRO A 19 24.09 -3.28 10.47
N PHE A 20 25.40 -3.40 10.30
CA PHE A 20 26.20 -2.51 9.46
C PHE A 20 26.78 -3.25 8.26
N GLU A 21 26.01 -3.27 7.17
CA GLU A 21 26.41 -3.89 5.91
C GLU A 21 26.09 -2.91 4.79
N LYS A 22 27.13 -2.35 4.18
CA LYS A 22 27.01 -1.22 3.23
C LYS A 22 26.06 -1.57 2.07
N SER A 23 26.29 -2.70 1.42
CA SER A 23 25.47 -3.19 0.29
C SER A 23 23.98 -3.28 0.64
N ARG A 24 23.64 -3.83 1.82
CA ARG A 24 22.25 -3.93 2.30
C ARG A 24 21.65 -2.56 2.60
N LEU A 25 22.42 -1.67 3.23
CA LEU A 25 21.97 -0.32 3.58
C LEU A 25 21.66 0.49 2.33
N ASP A 26 22.52 0.42 1.31
CA ASP A 26 22.36 1.13 0.04
C ASP A 26 21.14 0.61 -0.74
N GLN A 27 20.96 -0.72 -0.82
CA GLN A 27 19.78 -1.34 -1.43
C GLN A 27 18.48 -0.96 -0.71
N GLU A 28 18.48 -0.98 0.62
CA GLU A 28 17.30 -0.57 1.41
C GLU A 28 16.98 0.91 1.22
N LEU A 29 18.01 1.76 1.12
CA LEU A 29 17.82 3.20 0.91
C LEU A 29 17.24 3.49 -0.48
N LYS A 30 17.71 2.80 -1.52
CA LYS A 30 17.16 2.87 -2.87
C LYS A 30 15.68 2.52 -2.89
N LEU A 31 15.29 1.39 -2.29
CA LEU A 31 13.89 0.98 -2.17
C LEU A 31 13.03 1.98 -1.38
N ILE A 32 13.59 2.60 -0.34
CA ILE A 32 12.88 3.59 0.45
C ILE A 32 12.60 4.85 -0.37
N GLY A 33 13.58 5.31 -1.13
CA GLY A 33 13.46 6.46 -2.03
C GLY A 33 12.45 6.20 -3.14
N GLU A 34 12.63 5.09 -3.87
CA GLU A 34 11.79 4.72 -5.01
C GLU A 34 10.32 4.53 -4.62
N TYR A 35 10.03 3.97 -3.45
CA TYR A 35 8.64 3.68 -3.04
C TYR A 35 8.09 4.66 -2.00
N GLY A 36 8.82 5.73 -1.68
CA GLY A 36 8.43 6.75 -0.69
C GLY A 36 8.05 6.15 0.66
N LEU A 37 8.88 5.25 1.18
CA LEU A 37 8.66 4.56 2.44
C LEU A 37 9.05 5.44 3.63
N ARG A 38 8.37 5.28 4.78
CA ARG A 38 8.72 6.06 5.98
C ARG A 38 9.90 5.47 6.75
N ASN A 39 10.04 4.14 6.75
CA ASN A 39 11.03 3.45 7.56
C ASN A 39 11.51 2.14 6.93
N LYS A 40 12.72 1.70 7.33
CA LYS A 40 13.27 0.37 6.98
C LYS A 40 12.37 -0.78 7.44
N ARG A 41 11.58 -0.57 8.50
CA ARG A 41 10.60 -1.57 8.97
C ARG A 41 9.59 -1.93 7.88
N GLU A 42 9.12 -1.00 7.05
CA GLU A 42 8.22 -1.32 5.93
C GLU A 42 8.88 -2.28 4.94
N VAL A 43 10.17 -2.10 4.65
CA VAL A 43 10.97 -3.03 3.83
C VAL A 43 11.09 -4.38 4.52
N TRP A 44 11.42 -4.40 5.81
CA TRP A 44 11.59 -5.65 6.57
C TRP A 44 10.30 -6.45 6.72
N ARG A 45 9.13 -5.79 6.76
CA ARG A 45 7.84 -6.48 6.75
C ARG A 45 7.64 -7.25 5.45
N VAL A 46 7.92 -6.62 4.30
CA VAL A 46 7.79 -7.27 2.99
C VAL A 46 8.83 -8.39 2.81
N LYS A 47 10.08 -8.15 3.21
CA LYS A 47 11.12 -9.20 3.24
C LYS A 47 10.67 -10.40 4.08
N PHE A 48 10.07 -10.16 5.25
CA PHE A 48 9.59 -11.23 6.12
C PHE A 48 8.40 -11.99 5.53
N THR A 49 7.43 -11.32 4.91
CA THR A 49 6.32 -11.99 4.23
C THR A 49 6.81 -12.83 3.05
N LEU A 50 7.72 -12.29 2.26
CA LEU A 50 8.34 -12.99 1.13
C LEU A 50 9.12 -14.22 1.60
N ALA A 51 9.88 -14.11 2.69
CA ALA A 51 10.60 -15.24 3.28
C ALA A 51 9.66 -16.38 3.72
N LYS A 52 8.48 -16.05 4.29
CA LYS A 52 7.46 -17.05 4.63
C LYS A 52 6.87 -17.74 3.41
N ILE A 53 6.57 -16.96 2.37
CA ILE A 53 6.03 -17.48 1.10
C ILE A 53 7.05 -18.42 0.44
N ARG A 54 8.33 -18.00 0.37
CA ARG A 54 9.42 -18.85 -0.15
C ARG A 54 9.65 -20.10 0.70
N LYS A 55 9.53 -20.01 2.03
CA LYS A 55 9.64 -21.17 2.92
C LYS A 55 8.55 -22.21 2.58
N ALA A 56 7.30 -21.77 2.52
CA ALA A 56 6.19 -22.66 2.14
C ALA A 56 6.40 -23.25 0.74
N ALA A 57 6.79 -22.46 -0.25
CA ALA A 57 7.06 -22.97 -1.59
C ALA A 57 8.18 -24.04 -1.60
N ARG A 58 9.27 -23.85 -0.85
CA ARG A 58 10.35 -24.86 -0.75
C ARG A 58 9.86 -26.17 -0.11
N GLU A 59 9.06 -26.09 0.95
CA GLU A 59 8.48 -27.28 1.61
C GLU A 59 7.52 -28.04 0.69
N LEU A 60 6.80 -27.32 -0.19
CA LEU A 60 5.90 -27.95 -1.16
C LEU A 60 6.64 -28.57 -2.34
N LEU A 61 7.75 -27.97 -2.76
CA LEU A 61 8.56 -28.47 -3.88
C LEU A 61 9.33 -29.75 -3.54
N THR A 62 9.55 -30.05 -2.26
CA THR A 62 10.18 -31.32 -1.83
C THR A 62 9.23 -32.52 -1.88
N LEU A 63 7.91 -32.28 -1.91
CA LEU A 63 6.91 -33.34 -2.03
C LEU A 63 6.78 -33.79 -3.49
N ASP A 64 6.25 -35.00 -3.71
CA ASP A 64 5.93 -35.48 -5.06
C ASP A 64 4.90 -34.58 -5.75
N GLU A 65 4.94 -34.50 -7.08
CA GLU A 65 4.06 -33.63 -7.86
C GLU A 65 2.56 -33.94 -7.67
N LYS A 66 2.22 -35.20 -7.43
CA LYS A 66 0.83 -35.66 -7.26
C LYS A 66 0.40 -35.70 -5.79
N ASP A 67 1.26 -35.30 -4.87
CA ASP A 67 0.92 -35.27 -3.45
C ASP A 67 -0.28 -34.33 -3.20
N PRO A 68 -1.32 -34.78 -2.48
CA PRO A 68 -2.54 -34.00 -2.28
C PRO A 68 -2.28 -32.68 -1.55
N LYS A 69 -1.31 -32.64 -0.64
CA LYS A 69 -0.93 -31.42 0.09
C LYS A 69 -0.24 -30.43 -0.84
N ARG A 70 0.68 -30.90 -1.70
CA ARG A 70 1.33 -30.05 -2.73
C ARG A 70 0.30 -29.43 -3.66
N LEU A 71 -0.64 -30.23 -4.16
CA LEU A 71 -1.69 -29.77 -5.05
C LEU A 71 -2.61 -28.75 -4.38
N PHE A 72 -3.07 -29.02 -3.16
CA PHE A 72 -4.01 -28.13 -2.47
C PHE A 72 -3.35 -26.82 -2.02
N GLU A 73 -2.28 -26.92 -1.21
CA GLU A 73 -1.62 -25.74 -0.65
C GLU A 73 -0.89 -24.94 -1.73
N GLY A 74 -0.28 -25.62 -2.70
CA GLY A 74 0.41 -24.98 -3.82
C GLY A 74 -0.54 -24.14 -4.67
N ASN A 75 -1.68 -24.71 -5.08
CA ASN A 75 -2.69 -23.97 -5.83
C ASN A 75 -3.29 -22.81 -5.03
N ALA A 76 -3.51 -22.99 -3.72
CA ALA A 76 -3.98 -21.91 -2.85
C ALA A 76 -2.96 -20.76 -2.75
N LEU A 77 -1.67 -21.07 -2.68
CA LEU A 77 -0.59 -20.08 -2.67
C LEU A 77 -0.53 -19.31 -3.98
N LEU A 78 -0.52 -20.00 -5.12
CA LEU A 78 -0.49 -19.41 -6.46
C LEU A 78 -1.70 -18.50 -6.71
N ARG A 79 -2.93 -18.99 -6.44
CA ARG A 79 -4.17 -18.20 -6.62
C ARG A 79 -4.14 -16.90 -5.83
N ARG A 80 -3.59 -16.92 -4.60
CA ARG A 80 -3.48 -15.72 -3.75
C ARG A 80 -2.47 -14.71 -4.29
N LEU A 81 -1.34 -15.16 -4.81
CA LEU A 81 -0.31 -14.30 -5.40
C LEU A 81 -0.79 -13.65 -6.70
N VAL A 82 -1.46 -14.43 -7.56
CA VAL A 82 -2.07 -13.94 -8.81
C VAL A 82 -3.19 -12.94 -8.49
N ARG A 83 -4.08 -13.23 -7.53
CA ARG A 83 -5.15 -12.31 -7.13
C ARG A 83 -4.63 -10.93 -6.68
N ILE A 84 -3.48 -10.90 -6.02
CA ILE A 84 -2.83 -9.66 -5.63
C ILE A 84 -2.14 -8.99 -6.82
N GLY A 85 -1.71 -9.75 -7.82
CA GLY A 85 -0.96 -9.30 -8.98
C GLY A 85 0.55 -9.27 -8.75
N VAL A 86 1.07 -10.06 -7.81
CA VAL A 86 2.53 -10.23 -7.61
C VAL A 86 3.09 -11.20 -8.65
N LEU A 87 2.30 -12.20 -9.03
CA LEU A 87 2.63 -13.20 -10.03
C LEU A 87 1.69 -13.05 -11.21
N ASP A 88 2.24 -13.19 -12.42
CA ASP A 88 1.48 -13.15 -13.65
C ASP A 88 0.70 -14.47 -13.89
N GLU A 89 -0.39 -14.41 -14.63
CA GLU A 89 -1.25 -15.55 -14.92
C GLU A 89 -0.54 -16.63 -15.75
N GLY A 90 0.41 -16.24 -16.61
CA GLY A 90 1.23 -17.19 -17.37
C GLY A 90 2.28 -17.94 -16.55
N LYS A 91 2.52 -17.53 -15.29
CA LYS A 91 3.60 -18.08 -14.44
C LYS A 91 3.05 -18.89 -13.27
N MET A 92 2.01 -19.68 -13.48
CA MET A 92 1.38 -20.53 -12.44
C MET A 92 2.18 -21.81 -12.12
N LYS A 93 3.47 -21.68 -11.81
CA LYS A 93 4.30 -22.76 -11.25
C LYS A 93 4.94 -22.33 -9.94
N LEU A 94 5.14 -23.27 -9.02
CA LEU A 94 5.73 -23.00 -7.70
C LEU A 94 7.17 -22.47 -7.80
N ASP A 95 7.91 -22.84 -8.83
CA ASP A 95 9.31 -22.41 -9.03
C ASP A 95 9.44 -20.90 -9.20
N TYR A 96 8.48 -20.26 -9.87
CA TYR A 96 8.48 -18.81 -10.06
C TYR A 96 8.32 -18.04 -8.74
N ILE A 97 7.72 -18.65 -7.71
CA ILE A 97 7.61 -18.05 -6.39
C ILE A 97 9.00 -17.85 -5.76
N LEU A 98 9.95 -18.74 -6.04
CA LEU A 98 11.33 -18.62 -5.54
C LEU A 98 12.04 -17.41 -6.17
N GLY A 99 11.73 -17.09 -7.42
CA GLY A 99 12.27 -15.94 -8.15
C GLY A 99 11.69 -14.56 -7.78
N LEU A 100 10.65 -14.50 -6.95
CA LEU A 100 9.98 -13.24 -6.60
C LEU A 100 10.91 -12.26 -5.89
N LYS A 101 10.84 -10.98 -6.27
CA LYS A 101 11.62 -9.91 -5.67
C LYS A 101 10.78 -9.10 -4.68
N VAL A 102 11.43 -8.21 -3.93
CA VAL A 102 10.74 -7.38 -2.92
C VAL A 102 9.90 -6.30 -3.60
N GLU A 103 10.38 -5.83 -4.73
CA GLU A 103 9.81 -4.85 -5.63
C GLU A 103 8.41 -5.28 -6.07
N ASP A 104 8.23 -6.55 -6.47
CA ASP A 104 6.94 -7.11 -6.92
C ASP A 104 5.82 -6.88 -5.88
N PHE A 105 6.15 -6.93 -4.59
CA PHE A 105 5.18 -6.65 -3.52
C PHE A 105 5.02 -5.14 -3.24
N MET A 106 6.08 -4.35 -3.39
CA MET A 106 6.03 -2.90 -3.21
C MET A 106 5.20 -2.23 -4.32
N GLU A 107 5.26 -2.76 -5.54
CA GLU A 107 4.47 -2.30 -6.68
C GLU A 107 2.97 -2.46 -6.45
N ARG A 108 2.53 -3.43 -5.65
CA ARG A 108 1.10 -3.70 -5.38
C ARG A 108 0.51 -2.86 -4.25
N ARG A 109 1.28 -1.95 -3.66
CA ARG A 109 0.79 -1.05 -2.62
C ARG A 109 -0.13 0.02 -3.19
N LEU A 110 -1.14 0.44 -2.44
CA LEU A 110 -2.03 1.53 -2.85
C LEU A 110 -1.25 2.82 -3.15
N GLN A 111 -0.21 3.09 -2.38
CA GLN A 111 0.67 4.24 -2.59
C GLN A 111 1.29 4.29 -3.99
N THR A 112 1.82 3.16 -4.46
CA THR A 112 2.47 3.06 -5.78
C THR A 112 1.45 3.01 -6.90
N GLN A 113 0.34 2.30 -6.69
CA GLN A 113 -0.76 2.22 -7.66
C GLN A 113 -1.38 3.60 -7.93
N VAL A 114 -1.61 4.40 -6.88
CA VAL A 114 -2.13 5.77 -7.02
C VAL A 114 -1.18 6.67 -7.82
N PHE A 115 0.13 6.51 -7.63
CA PHE A 115 1.13 7.25 -8.40
C PHE A 115 1.17 6.76 -9.86
N LYS A 116 1.21 5.45 -10.10
CA LYS A 116 1.20 4.86 -11.45
C LYS A 116 -0.05 5.21 -12.26
N LEU A 117 -1.20 5.37 -11.59
CA LEU A 117 -2.46 5.83 -12.21
C LEU A 117 -2.52 7.34 -12.49
N GLY A 118 -1.50 8.12 -12.12
CA GLY A 118 -1.45 9.56 -12.38
C GLY A 118 -2.33 10.42 -11.44
N LEU A 119 -2.99 9.83 -10.44
CA LEU A 119 -3.80 10.56 -9.46
C LEU A 119 -2.95 11.45 -8.54
N ALA A 120 -1.65 11.18 -8.44
CA ALA A 120 -0.70 11.95 -7.67
C ALA A 120 0.55 12.27 -8.49
N LYS A 121 1.06 13.49 -8.35
CA LYS A 121 2.29 13.97 -9.03
C LYS A 121 3.58 13.27 -8.56
N SER A 122 3.58 12.71 -7.36
CA SER A 122 4.75 12.08 -6.73
C SER A 122 4.28 10.99 -5.75
N ILE A 123 5.16 10.05 -5.44
CA ILE A 123 4.91 8.96 -4.50
C ILE A 123 4.71 9.47 -3.07
N HIS A 124 5.38 10.56 -2.70
CA HIS A 124 5.15 11.25 -1.42
C HIS A 124 3.79 11.94 -1.40
N HIS A 125 3.39 12.56 -2.52
CA HIS A 125 2.07 13.16 -2.68
C HIS A 125 0.96 12.10 -2.56
N ALA A 126 1.12 10.93 -3.20
CA ALA A 126 0.19 9.81 -3.08
C ALA A 126 -0.01 9.38 -1.60
N ARG A 127 1.08 9.31 -0.83
CA ARG A 127 1.03 8.95 0.59
C ARG A 127 0.20 9.93 1.42
N VAL A 128 0.37 11.23 1.16
CA VAL A 128 -0.38 12.30 1.84
C VAL A 128 -1.87 12.23 1.47
N LEU A 129 -2.20 12.09 0.18
CA LEU A 129 -3.58 11.97 -0.28
C LEU A 129 -4.31 10.78 0.36
N ILE A 130 -3.64 9.62 0.45
CA ILE A 130 -4.19 8.43 1.10
C ILE A 130 -4.44 8.73 2.58
N ARG A 131 -3.43 9.24 3.30
CA ARG A 131 -3.54 9.53 4.74
C ARG A 131 -4.63 10.56 5.06
N GLN A 132 -4.80 11.55 4.21
CA GLN A 132 -5.82 12.60 4.32
C GLN A 132 -7.21 12.16 3.85
N ARG A 133 -7.40 10.86 3.51
CA ARG A 133 -8.69 10.26 3.15
C ARG A 133 -9.27 10.79 1.83
N HIS A 134 -8.41 11.17 0.89
CA HIS A 134 -8.84 11.65 -0.43
C HIS A 134 -9.06 10.52 -1.44
N ILE A 135 -8.54 9.33 -1.18
CA ILE A 135 -8.59 8.19 -2.11
C ILE A 135 -9.54 7.11 -1.60
N ARG A 136 -10.30 6.52 -2.52
CA ARG A 136 -11.14 5.36 -2.28
C ARG A 136 -10.71 4.20 -3.18
N VAL A 137 -11.02 2.99 -2.71
CA VAL A 137 -10.97 1.77 -3.51
C VAL A 137 -12.42 1.26 -3.57
N ARG A 138 -12.99 1.21 -4.78
CA ARG A 138 -14.43 1.00 -5.01
C ARG A 138 -15.27 2.06 -4.31
N LYS A 139 -16.06 1.69 -3.30
CA LYS A 139 -16.92 2.60 -2.51
C LYS A 139 -16.28 3.00 -1.17
N GLN A 140 -15.17 2.36 -0.78
CA GLN A 140 -14.59 2.52 0.55
C GLN A 140 -13.38 3.44 0.52
N VAL A 141 -13.35 4.41 1.43
CA VAL A 141 -12.17 5.27 1.64
C VAL A 141 -11.08 4.47 2.37
N VAL A 142 -9.87 4.49 1.83
CA VAL A 142 -8.71 3.78 2.37
C VAL A 142 -7.65 4.78 2.80
N ASN A 143 -7.22 4.72 4.05
CA ASN A 143 -6.23 5.63 4.64
C ASN A 143 -4.87 4.99 4.95
N ILE A 144 -4.64 3.76 4.49
CA ILE A 144 -3.43 2.97 4.74
C ILE A 144 -2.62 2.88 3.45
N PRO A 145 -1.43 3.51 3.35
CA PRO A 145 -0.57 3.43 2.16
C PRO A 145 -0.02 2.03 1.86
N SER A 146 0.07 1.16 2.88
CA SER A 146 0.49 -0.23 2.76
C SER A 146 -0.64 -1.18 2.37
N PHE A 147 -1.82 -0.67 1.99
CA PHE A 147 -2.91 -1.49 1.50
C PHE A 147 -2.48 -2.19 0.21
N VAL A 148 -2.66 -3.50 0.15
CA VAL A 148 -2.27 -4.30 -1.02
C VAL A 148 -3.46 -4.37 -1.96
N VAL A 149 -3.32 -3.75 -3.13
CA VAL A 149 -4.40 -3.66 -4.11
C VAL A 149 -4.46 -4.94 -4.94
N ARG A 150 -5.63 -5.58 -4.92
CA ARG A 150 -5.96 -6.70 -5.80
C ARG A 150 -6.20 -6.24 -7.23
N LEU A 151 -5.92 -7.10 -8.21
CA LEU A 151 -6.06 -6.76 -9.64
C LEU A 151 -7.48 -6.29 -10.00
N ASP A 152 -8.51 -6.95 -9.46
CA ASP A 152 -9.92 -6.61 -9.67
C ASP A 152 -10.28 -5.20 -9.17
N SER A 153 -9.64 -4.77 -8.08
CA SER A 153 -9.92 -3.52 -7.40
C SER A 153 -9.10 -2.36 -7.94
N GLN A 154 -8.07 -2.63 -8.75
CA GLN A 154 -7.18 -1.63 -9.30
C GLN A 154 -7.90 -0.62 -10.21
N LYS A 155 -8.85 -1.08 -11.03
CA LYS A 155 -9.68 -0.23 -11.90
C LYS A 155 -10.59 0.73 -11.13
N HIS A 156 -10.83 0.44 -9.86
CA HIS A 156 -11.78 1.17 -9.02
C HIS A 156 -11.07 2.08 -8.01
N ILE A 157 -9.80 2.42 -8.26
CA ILE A 157 -9.07 3.43 -7.47
C ILE A 157 -9.41 4.80 -8.04
N ASP A 158 -9.95 5.66 -7.21
CA ASP A 158 -10.34 7.01 -7.61
C ASP A 158 -10.37 7.94 -6.39
N PHE A 159 -10.55 9.24 -6.61
CA PHE A 159 -10.86 10.18 -5.55
C PHE A 159 -12.18 9.83 -4.86
N SER A 160 -12.22 10.08 -3.56
CA SER A 160 -13.44 9.96 -2.77
C SER A 160 -14.43 11.04 -3.17
N LEU A 161 -15.69 10.69 -3.38
CA LEU A 161 -16.77 11.65 -3.68
C LEU A 161 -16.95 12.70 -2.56
N ARG A 162 -16.55 12.36 -1.33
CA ARG A 162 -16.59 13.28 -0.18
C ARG A 162 -15.37 14.21 -0.12
N SER A 163 -14.35 13.92 -0.91
CA SER A 163 -13.11 14.71 -0.97
C SER A 163 -13.34 15.97 -1.81
N PRO A 164 -12.69 17.10 -1.48
CA PRO A 164 -12.66 18.27 -2.37
C PRO A 164 -12.20 17.95 -3.80
N TYR A 165 -11.30 16.97 -3.95
CA TYR A 165 -10.79 16.54 -5.26
C TYR A 165 -11.78 15.67 -6.06
N GLY A 166 -12.80 15.12 -5.42
CA GLY A 166 -13.83 14.28 -6.05
C GLY A 166 -15.20 14.97 -6.15
N GLY A 167 -15.23 16.30 -6.13
CA GLY A 167 -16.46 17.10 -6.18
C GLY A 167 -17.13 17.36 -4.81
N GLY A 168 -16.50 16.93 -3.72
CA GLY A 168 -16.98 17.18 -2.36
C GLY A 168 -16.77 18.62 -1.90
N ARG A 169 -17.33 18.94 -0.73
CA ARG A 169 -17.25 20.28 -0.14
C ARG A 169 -15.79 20.75 0.03
N PRO A 170 -15.46 22.00 -0.33
CA PRO A 170 -14.13 22.58 -0.08
C PRO A 170 -13.69 22.46 1.39
N GLY A 171 -12.39 22.21 1.59
CA GLY A 171 -11.79 22.04 2.91
C GLY A 171 -11.90 23.27 3.81
N ARG A 172 -11.74 23.09 5.13
CA ARG A 172 -11.88 24.14 6.15
C ARG A 172 -11.03 25.38 5.85
N VAL A 173 -9.77 25.20 5.44
CA VAL A 173 -8.85 26.32 5.14
C VAL A 173 -9.35 27.13 3.94
N LYS A 174 -9.71 26.47 2.83
CA LYS A 174 -10.26 27.15 1.65
C LYS A 174 -11.55 27.92 1.99
N ARG A 175 -12.42 27.33 2.81
CA ARG A 175 -13.64 28.00 3.31
C ARG A 175 -13.34 29.20 4.20
N LYS A 176 -12.35 29.08 5.11
CA LYS A 176 -11.93 30.19 5.99
C LYS A 176 -11.36 31.35 5.17
N ASN A 177 -10.54 31.04 4.17
CA ASN A 177 -9.94 32.06 3.31
C ASN A 177 -10.98 32.75 2.42
N ALA A 178 -11.95 32.01 1.87
CA ALA A 178 -13.05 32.60 1.12
C ALA A 178 -13.88 33.57 1.98
N LYS A 179 -14.17 33.19 3.25
CA LYS A 179 -14.86 34.07 4.20
C LYS A 179 -14.05 35.34 4.53
N LYS A 180 -12.73 35.23 4.67
CA LYS A 180 -11.86 36.39 4.87
C LYS A 180 -11.84 37.31 3.65
N GLY A 181 -11.78 36.76 2.44
CA GLY A 181 -11.81 37.54 1.21
C GLY A 181 -13.12 38.32 1.04
N GLN A 182 -14.26 37.71 1.39
CA GLN A 182 -15.56 38.39 1.38
C GLN A 182 -15.64 39.51 2.43
N ALA A 183 -15.10 39.29 3.63
CA ALA A 183 -15.07 40.31 4.69
C ALA A 183 -14.11 41.49 4.38
N GLY A 184 -13.07 41.26 3.57
CA GLY A 184 -12.17 42.33 3.11
C GLY A 184 -12.68 43.10 1.89
N ALA A 185 -13.63 42.55 1.14
CA ALA A 185 -14.29 43.24 0.02
C ALA A 185 -15.45 44.12 0.48
N GLY A 186 -16.20 43.71 1.51
CA GLY A 186 -17.32 44.49 2.06
C GLY A 186 -16.94 45.58 3.07
N GLY A 187 -15.66 45.92 3.20
CA GLY A 187 -15.18 47.03 4.05
C GLY A 187 -14.50 48.14 3.25
N ALA A 188 -14.58 48.10 1.91
CA ALA A 188 -14.03 49.12 1.02
C ALA A 188 -15.13 49.94 0.31
N ASP A 189 -16.41 49.59 0.48
CA ASP A 189 -17.55 50.32 -0.10
C ASP A 189 -18.22 51.30 0.89
N ASP A 190 -17.71 51.42 2.14
CA ASP A 190 -18.26 52.34 3.18
C ASP A 190 -17.33 53.55 3.46
N GLU A 191 -16.40 53.89 2.55
CA GLU A 191 -15.51 55.08 2.68
C GLU A 191 -15.58 56.05 1.47
N GLU A 192 -16.68 56.05 0.70
CA GLU A 192 -16.98 57.09 -0.32
C GLU A 192 -18.43 57.60 -0.21
N GLU A 193 -18.84 58.11 0.96
CA GLU A 193 -19.97 59.03 1.10
C GLU A 193 -19.85 59.76 2.45
N ASP A 194 -19.10 60.89 2.45
CA ASP A 194 -19.34 62.14 3.22
C ASP A 194 -18.08 63.04 3.27
#